data_AF-S4XM47-F1
#
_entry.id   AF-S4XM47-F1
#
_cell.length_a   1.000
_cell.length_b   1.000
_cell.length_c   1.000
_cell.angle_alpha   90.00
_cell.angle_beta   90.00
_cell.angle_gamma   90.00
#
_symmetry.space_group_name_H-M   'P 1'
#
loop_
_entity.id
_entity.type
_entity.pdbx_description
1 polymer ?
#
loop_
_entity_poly.entity_id
_entity_poly.type
_entity_poly.pdbx_seq_one_letter_code
_entity_poly.pdbx_strand_id
1 'polypeptide(L)'
;MGPGTPPAVFYKKRWVAALFSFFWSSIGAANWYLGNYYRALAQMIVGGTGILVAQLGPLVVISGKGFEATAGMHVPLIFGLFLWSVVLIWGFVEFIMILGGFGPYRRDARGYDLV
;
A
#
# COMPACT_ATOMS: atom_id res chain seq x y z
N MET A 1 0.92 47.67 -4.69
CA MET A 1 1.00 46.22 -4.40
C MET A 1 1.74 45.59 -5.56
N GLY A 2 2.98 45.12 -5.35
CA GLY A 2 3.75 44.48 -6.42
C GLY A 2 3.06 43.18 -6.87
N PRO A 3 3.25 42.72 -8.12
CA PRO A 3 2.73 41.44 -8.55
C PRO A 3 3.26 40.37 -7.60
N GLY A 4 2.37 39.78 -6.81
CA GLY A 4 2.72 38.70 -5.89
C GLY A 4 3.37 37.59 -6.70
N THR A 5 4.57 37.17 -6.30
CA THR A 5 5.22 36.00 -6.89
C THR A 5 4.22 34.85 -6.87
N PRO A 6 3.96 34.18 -8.01
CA PRO A 6 3.06 33.04 -8.01
C PRO A 6 3.60 32.00 -7.02
N PRO A 7 2.73 31.36 -6.23
CA PRO A 7 3.17 30.37 -5.24
C PRO A 7 4.00 29.29 -5.93
N ALA A 8 5.12 28.91 -5.31
CA ALA A 8 5.98 27.86 -5.84
C ALA A 8 5.21 26.54 -5.95
N VAL A 9 5.00 26.07 -7.18
CA VAL A 9 4.33 24.79 -7.44
C VAL A 9 5.37 23.67 -7.29
N PHE A 10 5.23 22.88 -6.22
CA PHE A 10 6.06 21.70 -6.00
C PHE A 10 5.45 20.49 -6.71
N TYR A 11 6.04 20.13 -7.84
CA TYR A 11 5.70 18.91 -8.55
C TYR A 11 6.30 17.68 -7.87
N LYS A 12 5.51 16.61 -7.79
CA LYS A 12 5.94 15.34 -7.21
C LYS A 12 6.65 14.49 -8.25
N LYS A 13 7.70 13.78 -7.82
CA LYS A 13 8.53 12.95 -8.68
C LYS A 13 7.86 11.61 -8.94
N ARG A 14 7.65 11.27 -10.21
CA ARG A 14 6.98 10.04 -10.66
C ARG A 14 7.71 8.79 -10.25
N TRP A 15 9.03 8.77 -10.41
CA TRP A 15 9.86 7.62 -10.06
C TRP A 15 9.87 7.35 -8.55
N VAL A 16 9.76 8.40 -7.71
CA VAL A 16 9.63 8.25 -6.25
C VAL A 16 8.31 7.58 -5.91
N ALA A 17 7.21 8.03 -6.52
CA ALA A 17 5.91 7.39 -6.35
C ALA A 17 5.93 5.92 -6.80
N ALA A 18 6.62 5.61 -7.91
CA ALA A 18 6.76 4.25 -8.40
C ALA A 18 7.53 3.35 -7.42
N LEU A 19 8.67 3.81 -6.90
CA LEU A 19 9.44 3.08 -5.90
C LEU A 19 8.62 2.80 -4.62
N PHE A 20 7.87 3.79 -4.15
CA PHE A 20 6.97 3.61 -3.01
C PHE A 20 5.85 2.61 -3.28
N SER A 21 5.33 2.58 -4.50
CA SER A 21 4.29 1.64 -4.90
C SER A 21 4.81 0.21 -4.92
N PHE A 22 6.05 0.01 -5.40
CA PHE A 22 6.63 -1.33 -5.50
C PHE A 22 7.05 -1.90 -4.14
N PHE A 23 7.83 -1.14 -3.35
CA PHE A 23 8.40 -1.65 -2.10
C PHE A 23 7.46 -1.54 -0.91
N TRP A 24 6.54 -0.57 -0.92
CA TRP A 24 5.73 -0.22 0.24
C TRP A 24 4.24 -0.12 -0.06
N SER A 25 3.76 -0.92 -1.02
CA SER A 25 2.33 -1.04 -1.33
C SER A 25 1.48 -1.43 -0.12
N SER A 26 2.00 -2.31 0.74
CA SER A 26 1.26 -2.86 1.89
C SER A 26 0.76 -1.79 2.86
N ILE A 27 1.38 -0.60 2.86
CA ILE A 27 0.93 0.56 3.66
C ILE A 27 0.38 1.70 2.80
N GLY A 28 0.44 1.55 1.48
CA GLY A 28 0.02 2.55 0.50
C GLY A 28 0.91 3.79 0.39
N ALA A 29 2.23 3.65 0.56
CA ALA A 29 3.16 4.78 0.58
C ALA A 29 3.09 5.66 -0.68
N ALA A 30 2.87 5.07 -1.86
CA ALA A 30 2.69 5.83 -3.10
C ALA A 30 1.44 6.72 -3.03
N ASN A 31 0.33 6.17 -2.53
CA ASN A 31 -0.91 6.91 -2.39
C ASN A 31 -0.80 8.02 -1.32
N TRP A 32 -0.08 7.78 -0.22
CA TRP A 32 0.26 8.85 0.75
C TRP A 32 1.09 9.95 0.11
N TYR A 33 2.12 9.58 -0.65
CA TYR A 33 2.99 10.53 -1.35
C TYR A 33 2.21 11.38 -2.34
N LEU A 34 1.27 10.78 -3.09
CA LEU A 34 0.45 11.46 -4.09
C LEU A 34 -0.74 12.24 -3.49
N GLY A 35 -1.07 12.03 -2.22
CA GLY A 35 -2.20 12.67 -1.53
C GLY A 35 -3.54 11.94 -1.68
N ASN A 36 -3.53 10.69 -2.16
CA ASN A 36 -4.72 9.86 -2.33
C ASN A 36 -5.04 9.10 -1.03
N TYR A 37 -5.44 9.84 0.01
CA TYR A 37 -5.57 9.32 1.38
C TYR A 37 -6.54 8.14 1.52
N TYR A 38 -7.68 8.13 0.83
CA TYR A 38 -8.65 7.03 0.91
C TYR A 38 -8.10 5.71 0.36
N ARG A 39 -7.30 5.76 -0.72
CA ARG A 39 -6.68 4.57 -1.31
C ARG A 39 -5.52 4.07 -0.43
N ALA A 40 -4.76 5.01 0.12
CA ALA A 40 -3.68 4.70 1.05
C ALA A 40 -4.20 4.04 2.33
N LEU A 41 -5.31 4.54 2.88
CA LEU A 41 -5.99 3.97 4.03
C LEU A 41 -6.53 2.58 3.72
N ALA A 42 -7.15 2.37 2.55
CA ALA A 42 -7.63 1.06 2.14
C ALA A 42 -6.49 0.03 2.06
N GLN A 43 -5.34 0.39 1.49
CA GLN A 43 -4.17 -0.51 1.45
C GLN A 43 -3.63 -0.82 2.85
N MET A 44 -3.59 0.17 3.75
CA MET A 44 -3.22 -0.07 5.15
C MET A 44 -4.17 -1.02 5.86
N ILE A 45 -5.49 -0.87 5.68
CA ILE A 45 -6.47 -1.73 6.34
C ILE A 45 -6.36 -3.14 5.77
N VAL A 46 -6.40 -3.32 4.45
CA VAL A 46 -6.35 -4.67 3.86
C VAL A 46 -4.99 -5.33 4.11
N GLY A 47 -3.89 -4.60 3.93
CA GLY A 47 -2.54 -5.11 4.11
C GLY A 47 -2.23 -5.39 5.58
N GLY A 48 -2.62 -4.47 6.46
CA GLY A 48 -2.50 -4.62 7.91
C GLY A 48 -3.35 -5.77 8.45
N THR A 49 -4.62 -5.88 8.06
CA THR A 49 -5.48 -7.00 8.43
C THR A 49 -4.93 -8.32 7.91
N GLY A 50 -4.43 -8.39 6.67
CA GLY A 50 -3.81 -9.60 6.12
C GLY A 50 -2.62 -10.08 6.95
N ILE A 51 -1.69 -9.18 7.28
CA ILE A 51 -0.53 -9.49 8.13
C ILE A 51 -0.96 -9.86 9.56
N LEU A 52 -1.89 -9.14 10.16
CA LEU A 52 -2.36 -9.45 11.52
C LEU A 52 -3.02 -10.82 11.58
N VAL A 53 -3.88 -11.15 10.62
CA VAL A 53 -4.51 -12.47 10.52
C VAL A 53 -3.45 -13.56 10.30
N ALA A 54 -2.44 -13.29 9.47
CA ALA A 54 -1.34 -14.23 9.26
C ALA A 54 -0.54 -14.53 10.55
N GLN A 55 -0.37 -13.53 11.42
CA GLN A 55 0.38 -13.66 12.68
C GLN A 55 -0.45 -14.20 13.85
N LEU A 56 -1.78 -14.02 13.83
CA LEU A 56 -2.66 -14.59 14.86
C LEU A 56 -2.57 -16.12 14.91
N GLY A 57 -2.38 -16.79 13.77
CA GLY A 57 -2.17 -18.24 13.71
C GLY A 57 -0.98 -18.72 14.56
N PRO A 58 0.25 -18.29 14.24
CA PRO A 58 1.44 -18.60 15.04
C PRO A 58 1.32 -18.18 16.52
N LEU A 59 0.70 -17.03 16.80
CA LEU A 59 0.51 -16.53 18.16
C LEU A 59 -0.39 -17.47 19.00
N VAL A 60 -1.48 -17.98 18.42
CA VAL A 60 -2.38 -18.94 19.08
C VAL A 60 -1.67 -20.27 19.37
N VAL A 61 -0.75 -20.70 18.50
CA VAL A 61 0.03 -21.93 18.68
C VAL A 61 1.00 -21.86 19.85
N ILE A 62 1.65 -20.71 20.08
CA ILE A 62 2.55 -20.53 21.23
C ILE A 62 1.78 -20.71 22.56
N SER A 63 0.47 -20.49 22.57
CA SER A 63 -0.40 -20.69 23.73
C SER A 63 -0.95 -22.13 23.89
N GLY A 64 -0.89 -22.97 22.85
CA GLY A 64 -1.48 -24.32 22.84
C GLY A 64 -0.44 -25.44 22.75
N LYS A 65 -0.24 -26.21 23.82
CA LYS A 65 0.70 -27.34 23.85
C LYS A 65 0.12 -28.57 23.11
N GLY A 66 0.32 -28.71 21.78
CA GLY A 66 -0.03 -29.95 21.06
C GLY A 66 0.12 -29.92 19.53
N PHE A 67 0.31 -31.09 18.90
CA PHE A 67 0.51 -31.27 17.43
C PHE A 67 -0.75 -30.90 16.60
N GLU A 68 -1.94 -30.97 17.20
CA GLU A 68 -3.19 -30.48 16.58
C GLU A 68 -3.23 -28.94 16.46
N ALA A 69 -2.50 -28.22 17.32
CA ALA A 69 -2.36 -26.77 17.21
C ALA A 69 -1.57 -26.37 15.95
N THR A 70 -0.67 -27.24 15.46
CA THR A 70 0.15 -26.96 14.28
C THR A 70 -0.67 -26.96 12.99
N ALA A 71 -1.64 -27.87 12.85
CA ALA A 71 -2.56 -27.89 11.70
C ALA A 71 -3.52 -26.68 11.69
N GLY A 72 -3.98 -26.24 12.87
CA GLY A 72 -4.77 -25.03 13.04
C GLY A 72 -4.02 -23.73 12.72
N MET A 73 -2.69 -23.73 12.75
CA MET A 73 -1.83 -22.58 12.44
C MET A 73 -1.90 -22.15 10.98
N HIS A 74 -1.98 -23.13 10.08
CA HIS A 74 -1.76 -22.89 8.65
C HIS A 74 -2.96 -22.18 8.02
N VAL A 75 -4.17 -22.41 8.53
CA VAL A 75 -5.39 -21.79 8.00
C VAL A 75 -5.35 -20.24 8.07
N PRO A 76 -5.16 -19.61 9.25
CA PRO A 76 -5.03 -18.15 9.35
C PRO A 76 -3.77 -17.61 8.67
N LEU A 77 -2.66 -18.36 8.68
CA LEU A 77 -1.43 -17.98 7.97
C LEU A 77 -1.68 -17.86 6.46
N ILE A 78 -2.24 -18.90 5.83
CA ILE A 78 -2.52 -18.94 4.39
C ILE A 78 -3.55 -17.87 4.03
N PHE A 79 -4.62 -17.74 4.81
CA PHE A 79 -5.65 -16.74 4.56
C PHE A 79 -5.12 -15.30 4.70
N GLY A 80 -4.32 -15.02 5.73
CA GLY A 80 -3.69 -13.72 5.91
C GLY A 80 -2.69 -13.39 4.80
N LEU A 81 -1.87 -14.35 4.38
CA LEU A 81 -0.96 -14.20 3.23
C LEU A 81 -1.72 -13.98 1.92
N PHE A 82 -2.87 -14.64 1.73
CA PHE A 82 -3.73 -14.41 0.58
C PHE A 82 -4.24 -12.96 0.55
N LEU A 83 -4.81 -12.46 1.65
CA LEU A 83 -5.24 -11.06 1.75
C LEU A 83 -4.10 -10.08 1.52
N TRP A 84 -2.91 -10.37 2.06
CA TRP A 84 -1.74 -9.54 1.85
C TRP A 84 -1.27 -9.54 0.38
N SER A 85 -1.35 -10.69 -0.30
CA SER A 85 -1.02 -10.82 -1.73
C SER A 85 -1.94 -9.99 -2.63
N VAL A 86 -3.22 -9.82 -2.26
CA VAL A 86 -4.15 -8.94 -2.97
C VAL A 86 -3.63 -7.51 -2.97
N VAL A 87 -3.08 -7.04 -1.85
CA VAL A 87 -2.49 -5.69 -1.76
C VAL A 87 -1.20 -5.60 -2.56
N LEU A 88 -0.36 -6.63 -2.57
CA LEU A 88 0.85 -6.66 -3.41
C LEU A 88 0.51 -6.56 -4.90
N ILE A 89 -0.51 -7.28 -5.36
CA ILE A 89 -0.98 -7.20 -6.74
C ILE A 89 -1.54 -5.81 -7.02
N TRP A 90 -2.35 -5.25 -6.11
CA TRP A 90 -2.83 -3.87 -6.21
C TRP A 90 -1.65 -2.91 -6.35
N GLY A 91 -0.67 -2.94 -5.46
CA GLY A 91 0.53 -2.10 -5.53
C GLY A 91 1.36 -2.24 -6.79
N PHE A 92 1.44 -3.46 -7.31
CA PHE A 92 2.11 -3.72 -8.58
C PHE A 92 1.36 -3.08 -9.75
N VAL A 93 0.03 -3.17 -9.78
CA VAL A 93 -0.79 -2.46 -10.76
C VAL A 93 -0.58 -0.94 -10.65
N GLU A 94 -0.60 -0.39 -9.43
CA GLU A 94 -0.29 1.03 -9.20
C GLU A 94 1.11 1.41 -9.65
N PHE A 95 2.10 0.55 -9.44
CA PHE A 95 3.47 0.76 -9.88
C PHE A 95 3.55 0.90 -11.41
N ILE A 96 2.91 0.00 -12.15
CA ILE A 96 2.83 0.07 -13.62
C ILE A 96 2.05 1.32 -14.07
N MET A 97 0.94 1.66 -13.40
CA MET A 97 0.17 2.86 -13.74
C MET A 97 0.96 4.15 -13.48
N ILE A 98 1.74 4.22 -12.40
CA ILE A 98 2.60 5.36 -12.09
C ILE A 98 3.74 5.43 -13.10
N LEU A 99 4.40 4.32 -13.41
CA LEU A 99 5.46 4.28 -14.43
C LEU A 99 4.96 4.58 -15.84
N GLY A 100 3.70 4.28 -16.14
CA GLY A 100 3.04 4.56 -17.42
C GLY A 100 2.33 5.92 -17.47
N GLY A 101 2.06 6.53 -16.32
CA GLY A 101 1.36 7.83 -16.23
C GLY A 101 -0.10 7.68 -16.65
N PHE A 102 -0.69 6.54 -16.31
CA PHE A 102 -2.02 6.15 -16.73
C PHE A 102 -3.07 6.42 -15.65
N GLY A 103 -4.29 6.72 -16.11
CA GLY A 103 -5.45 6.91 -15.25
C GLY A 103 -5.23 7.95 -14.16
N PRO A 104 -5.65 7.70 -12.90
CA PRO A 104 -5.56 8.66 -11.82
C PRO A 104 -4.12 8.98 -11.38
N TYR A 105 -3.11 8.23 -11.85
CA TYR A 105 -1.70 8.41 -11.48
C TYR A 105 -0.92 9.33 -12.41
N ARG A 106 -1.58 9.95 -13.39
CA ARG A 106 -0.96 11.01 -14.19
C ARG A 106 -0.73 12.29 -13.36
N ARG A 107 -1.58 12.50 -12.36
CA ARG A 107 -1.63 13.70 -11.52
C ARG A 107 -1.59 13.34 -10.04
N ASP A 108 -1.10 14.27 -9.22
CA ASP A 108 -1.27 14.21 -7.78
C ASP A 108 -2.72 14.59 -7.39
N ALA A 109 -3.07 14.41 -6.10
CA ALA A 109 -4.39 14.73 -5.58
C ALA A 109 -4.75 16.23 -5.67
N ARG A 110 -3.78 17.11 -5.95
CA ARG A 110 -3.97 18.55 -6.17
C ARG A 110 -4.11 18.90 -7.65
N GLY A 111 -4.03 17.90 -8.53
CA GLY A 111 -4.20 18.04 -9.98
C GLY A 111 -2.91 18.35 -10.74
N TYR A 112 -1.74 18.39 -10.09
CA TYR A 112 -0.47 18.65 -10.76
C TYR A 112 0.10 17.37 -11.38
N ASP A 113 0.60 17.46 -12.60
CA ASP A 113 1.22 16.32 -13.28
C ASP A 113 2.52 15.89 -12.55
N LEU A 114 2.80 14.58 -12.59
CA LEU A 114 4.03 14.01 -12.03
C LEU A 114 5.20 14.18 -13.00
N VAL A 115 6.37 14.55 -12.47
CA VAL A 115 7.61 14.79 -13.25
C VAL A 115 8.66 13.71 -13.03
#